data_AF-A0A1Q9MSB1-F1
#
_entry.id   AF-A0A1Q9MSB1-F1
#
_cell.length_a   1.000
_cell.length_b   1.000
_cell.length_c   1.000
_cell.angle_alpha   90.00
_cell.angle_beta   90.00
_cell.angle_gamma   90.00
#
_symmetry.space_group_name_H-M   'P 1'
#
loop_
_entity.id
_entity.type
_entity.pdbx_description
1 polymer ?
#
loop_
_entity_poly.entity_id
_entity_poly.type
_entity_poly.pdbx_seq_one_letter_code
_entity_poly.pdbx_strand_id
1 'polypeptide(L)'
;MGNESSSGIIVFLGGLLTLISLFLGWFLVFQIGDCTRIINGFGQYTGCLGTVGIGDLTTAGNVMLIGSIIVLLMGILFIIKALSARNAKSGFVVALLGSIVCLIGFILYAWNAQDTPFNLYDAYTLSFGFFLAIIGIVISLAGSYKGLK
;
A
#
# COMPACT_ATOMS: atom_id res chain seq x y z
N MET A 1 18.57 -23.53 -7.88
CA MET A 1 18.70 -22.18 -8.47
C MET A 1 17.45 -21.68 -9.21
N GLY A 2 16.54 -22.53 -9.74
CA GLY A 2 15.38 -22.04 -10.52
C GLY A 2 14.23 -21.35 -9.75
N ASN A 3 14.03 -21.64 -8.45
CA ASN A 3 12.88 -21.11 -7.71
C ASN A 3 13.08 -19.67 -7.18
N GLU A 4 14.30 -19.28 -6.86
CA GLU A 4 14.61 -17.98 -6.26
C GLU A 4 14.28 -16.81 -7.20
N SER A 5 14.57 -16.96 -8.50
CA SER A 5 14.23 -15.97 -9.53
C SER A 5 12.71 -15.78 -9.67
N SER A 6 11.92 -16.85 -9.55
CA SER A 6 10.45 -16.76 -9.64
C SER A 6 9.84 -16.00 -8.47
N SER A 7 10.38 -16.19 -7.26
CA SER A 7 9.90 -15.53 -6.04
C SER A 7 10.20 -14.03 -6.05
N GLY A 8 11.37 -13.62 -6.58
CA GLY A 8 11.72 -12.19 -6.71
C GLY A 8 10.80 -11.40 -7.61
N ILE A 9 10.43 -11.98 -8.77
CA ILE A 9 9.49 -11.34 -9.71
C ILE A 9 8.12 -11.18 -9.05
N ILE A 10 7.65 -12.19 -8.30
CA ILE A 10 6.37 -12.11 -7.58
C ILE A 10 6.39 -10.96 -6.55
N VAL A 11 7.46 -10.85 -5.75
CA VAL A 11 7.62 -9.74 -4.78
C VAL A 11 7.59 -8.39 -5.49
N PHE A 12 8.32 -8.25 -6.59
CA PHE A 12 8.36 -7.02 -7.37
C PHE A 12 6.99 -6.64 -7.95
N LEU A 13 6.27 -7.60 -8.53
CA LEU A 13 4.93 -7.37 -9.07
C LEU A 13 3.95 -6.95 -7.96
N GLY A 14 4.02 -7.58 -6.78
CA GLY A 14 3.21 -7.19 -5.62
C GLY A 14 3.52 -5.77 -5.13
N GLY A 15 4.80 -5.43 -5.02
CA GLY A 15 5.26 -4.08 -4.65
C GLY A 15 4.85 -3.02 -5.68
N LEU A 16 5.02 -3.31 -6.98
CA LEU A 16 4.62 -2.43 -8.06
C LEU A 16 3.10 -2.21 -8.08
N LEU A 17 2.30 -3.25 -7.87
CA LEU A 17 0.85 -3.14 -7.79
C LEU A 17 0.42 -2.27 -6.61
N THR A 18 1.04 -2.46 -5.45
CA THR A 18 0.81 -1.63 -4.25
C THR A 18 1.13 -0.16 -4.54
N LEU A 19 2.25 0.10 -5.23
CA LEU A 19 2.67 1.45 -5.61
C LEU A 19 1.68 2.10 -6.59
N ILE A 20 1.34 1.42 -7.69
CA ILE A 20 0.34 1.91 -8.66
C ILE A 20 -0.95 2.27 -7.93
N SER A 21 -1.35 1.41 -6.99
CA SER A 21 -2.54 1.62 -6.19
C SER A 21 -2.50 2.92 -5.38
N LEU A 22 -1.37 3.22 -4.72
CA LEU A 22 -1.16 4.48 -4.00
C LEU A 22 -1.35 5.72 -4.87
N PHE A 23 -0.82 5.67 -6.10
CA PHE A 23 -0.87 6.80 -7.04
C PHE A 23 -2.21 6.93 -7.76
N LEU A 24 -3.00 5.86 -7.89
CA LEU A 24 -4.36 5.94 -8.43
C LEU A 24 -5.21 6.91 -7.62
N GLY A 25 -4.92 7.09 -6.33
CA GLY A 25 -5.46 8.16 -5.51
C GLY A 25 -6.96 8.04 -5.23
N TRP A 26 -7.52 6.85 -5.38
CA TRP A 26 -8.91 6.55 -5.04
C TRP A 26 -8.78 5.48 -3.96
N PHE A 27 -8.79 5.84 -2.67
CA PHE A 27 -8.65 4.91 -1.54
C PHE A 27 -9.91 4.82 -0.69
N LEU A 28 -10.50 5.98 -0.43
CA LEU A 28 -11.77 6.08 0.23
C LEU A 28 -12.67 6.99 -0.58
N VAL A 29 -13.90 6.56 -0.78
CA VAL A 29 -14.91 7.36 -1.43
C VAL A 29 -15.99 7.66 -0.40
N PHE A 30 -16.19 8.94 -0.12
CA PHE A 30 -17.22 9.44 0.77
C PHE A 30 -18.33 10.05 -0.08
N GLN A 31 -19.57 9.71 0.21
CA GLN A 31 -20.73 10.41 -0.34
C GLN A 31 -21.33 11.35 0.71
N ILE A 32 -21.53 12.60 0.31
CA ILE A 32 -22.10 13.66 1.13
C ILE A 32 -23.22 14.30 0.34
N GLY A 33 -24.45 13.83 0.56
CA GLY A 33 -25.59 14.13 -0.34
C GLY A 33 -25.24 13.75 -1.78
N ASP A 34 -25.38 14.69 -2.71
CA ASP A 34 -25.01 14.49 -4.12
C ASP A 34 -23.51 14.70 -4.42
N CYS A 35 -22.71 15.10 -3.43
CA CYS A 35 -21.28 15.31 -3.63
C CYS A 35 -20.47 14.07 -3.28
N THR A 36 -19.73 13.54 -4.25
CA THR A 36 -18.73 12.49 -4.02
C THR A 36 -17.38 13.14 -3.69
N ARG A 37 -16.79 12.80 -2.54
CA ARG A 37 -15.43 13.16 -2.15
C ARG A 37 -14.53 11.93 -2.24
N ILE A 38 -13.41 12.05 -2.94
CA ILE A 38 -12.45 10.97 -3.09
C ILE A 38 -11.23 11.32 -2.24
N ILE A 39 -10.87 10.47 -1.29
CA ILE A 39 -9.56 10.53 -0.63
C ILE A 39 -8.57 9.68 -1.39
N ASN A 40 -7.43 10.26 -1.68
CA ASN A 40 -6.28 9.54 -2.20
C ASN A 40 -5.48 8.82 -1.10
N GLY A 41 -4.52 7.99 -1.53
CA GLY A 41 -3.65 7.24 -0.63
C GLY A 41 -2.73 8.12 0.23
N PHE A 42 -2.72 9.44 -0.01
CA PHE A 42 -1.96 10.43 0.73
C PHE A 42 -2.82 11.17 1.79
N GLY A 43 -4.10 10.78 1.95
CA GLY A 43 -5.01 11.45 2.87
C GLY A 43 -5.52 12.81 2.37
N GLN A 44 -5.30 13.15 1.10
CA GLN A 44 -5.83 14.36 0.47
C GLN A 44 -7.17 14.07 -0.19
N TYR A 45 -8.11 15.01 -0.06
CA TYR A 45 -9.45 14.90 -0.64
C TYR A 45 -9.52 15.70 -1.95
N THR A 46 -10.08 15.09 -2.99
CA THR A 46 -10.47 15.75 -4.24
C THR A 46 -11.99 15.66 -4.37
N GLY A 47 -12.68 16.81 -4.51
CA GLY A 47 -14.15 16.87 -4.54
C GLY A 47 -14.72 18.28 -4.72
N CYS A 48 -16.05 18.43 -4.62
CA CYS A 48 -16.84 19.59 -5.08
C CYS A 48 -16.50 20.97 -4.47
N LEU A 49 -15.62 21.05 -3.48
CA LEU A 49 -15.24 22.30 -2.79
C LEU A 49 -13.73 22.56 -2.78
N GLY A 50 -12.96 21.86 -3.62
CA GLY A 50 -11.50 21.98 -3.65
C GLY A 50 -10.80 21.12 -2.60
N THR A 51 -9.47 21.16 -2.61
CA THR A 51 -8.60 20.34 -1.76
C THR A 51 -8.46 20.96 -0.36
N VAL A 52 -8.97 20.29 0.67
CA VAL A 52 -8.72 20.61 2.08
C VAL A 52 -8.04 19.40 2.73
N GLY A 53 -6.89 19.60 3.37
CA GLY A 53 -6.15 18.55 4.05
C GLY A 53 -6.70 18.27 5.45
N ILE A 54 -6.93 17.00 5.78
CA ILE A 54 -7.26 16.57 7.15
C ILE A 54 -5.97 16.00 7.75
N GLY A 55 -5.44 16.66 8.79
CA GLY A 55 -4.12 16.38 9.34
C GLY A 55 -3.90 14.91 9.75
N ASP A 56 -4.91 14.26 10.33
CA ASP A 56 -4.78 12.90 10.86
C ASP A 56 -4.73 11.82 9.74
N LEU A 57 -5.59 11.93 8.73
CA LEU A 57 -5.52 11.05 7.55
C LEU A 57 -4.28 11.31 6.70
N THR A 58 -3.80 12.54 6.68
CA THR A 58 -2.53 12.88 5.99
C THR A 58 -1.36 12.17 6.66
N THR A 59 -1.33 12.11 7.99
CA THR A 59 -0.29 11.39 8.74
C THR A 59 -0.33 9.88 8.45
N ALA A 60 -1.52 9.26 8.50
CA ALA A 60 -1.67 7.85 8.17
C ALA A 60 -1.31 7.53 6.71
N GLY A 61 -1.75 8.37 5.76
CA GLY A 61 -1.39 8.26 4.34
C GLY A 61 0.12 8.39 4.11
N ASN A 62 0.80 9.30 4.81
CA ASN A 62 2.25 9.45 4.75
C ASN A 62 2.99 8.21 5.26
N VAL A 63 2.53 7.61 6.37
CA VAL A 63 3.11 6.35 6.89
C VAL A 63 2.96 5.23 5.86
N MET A 64 1.79 5.12 5.23
CA MET A 64 1.50 4.12 4.19
C MET A 64 2.36 4.31 2.93
N LEU A 65 2.55 5.56 2.50
CA LEU A 65 3.41 5.93 1.38
C LEU A 65 4.87 5.56 1.66
N ILE A 66 5.39 5.98 2.82
CA ILE A 66 6.78 5.70 3.22
C ILE A 66 7.01 4.19 3.30
N GLY A 67 6.10 3.45 3.94
CA GLY A 67 6.16 1.99 4.01
C GLY A 67 6.21 1.33 2.63
N SER A 68 5.37 1.80 1.70
CA SER A 68 5.31 1.26 0.34
C SER A 68 6.55 1.59 -0.50
N ILE A 69 7.11 2.80 -0.35
CA ILE A 69 8.37 3.17 -1.00
C ILE A 69 9.51 2.28 -0.47
N ILE A 70 9.56 2.04 0.84
CA ILE A 70 10.54 1.12 1.44
C ILE A 70 10.38 -0.29 0.83
N VAL A 71 9.16 -0.84 0.76
CA VAL A 71 8.90 -2.14 0.12
C VAL A 71 9.40 -2.18 -1.32
N LEU A 72 9.10 -1.16 -2.12
CA LEU A 72 9.49 -1.09 -3.52
C LEU A 72 11.02 -1.05 -3.67
N LEU A 73 11.70 -0.17 -2.93
CA LEU A 73 13.16 -0.06 -2.94
C LEU A 73 13.80 -1.38 -2.53
N MET A 74 13.23 -2.07 -1.54
CA MET A 74 13.72 -3.37 -1.08
C MET A 74 13.49 -4.47 -2.13
N GLY A 75 12.35 -4.47 -2.82
CA GLY A 75 12.09 -5.36 -3.95
C GLY A 75 13.08 -5.14 -5.10
N ILE A 76 13.42 -3.89 -5.42
CA ILE A 76 14.42 -3.54 -6.44
C ILE A 76 15.82 -4.03 -6.02
N LEU A 77 16.25 -3.71 -4.79
CA LEU A 77 17.53 -4.18 -4.25
C LEU A 77 17.60 -5.71 -4.21
N PHE A 78 16.47 -6.37 -3.95
CA PHE A 78 16.36 -7.82 -3.99
C PHE A 78 16.52 -8.38 -5.39
N ILE A 79 15.87 -7.82 -6.41
CA ILE A 79 16.10 -8.21 -7.82
C ILE A 79 17.58 -8.05 -8.16
N ILE A 80 18.19 -6.93 -7.80
CA ILE A 80 19.62 -6.67 -8.05
C ILE A 80 20.50 -7.71 -7.33
N LYS A 81 20.20 -8.05 -6.08
CA LYS A 81 20.92 -9.07 -5.30
C LYS A 81 20.70 -10.49 -5.81
N ALA A 82 19.49 -10.82 -6.26
CA ALA A 82 19.16 -12.10 -6.88
C ALA A 82 19.93 -12.28 -8.19
N LEU A 83 20.06 -11.21 -8.98
CA LEU A 83 20.96 -11.18 -10.14
C LEU A 83 22.45 -11.31 -9.75
N SER A 84 22.82 -10.99 -8.50
CA SER A 84 24.19 -11.04 -7.97
C SER A 84 24.52 -12.28 -7.08
N ALA A 85 23.53 -13.16 -6.86
CA ALA A 85 23.63 -14.55 -6.40
C ALA A 85 24.33 -14.90 -5.07
N ARG A 86 24.76 -13.96 -4.20
CA ARG A 86 25.38 -14.35 -2.90
C ARG A 86 24.49 -14.25 -1.66
N ASN A 87 23.41 -13.45 -1.65
CA ASN A 87 22.63 -13.20 -0.42
C ASN A 87 21.15 -12.87 -0.71
N ALA A 88 20.39 -13.83 -1.26
CA ALA A 88 18.97 -13.62 -1.55
C ALA A 88 18.10 -13.60 -0.27
N LYS A 89 18.37 -14.48 0.70
CA LYS A 89 17.52 -14.64 1.90
C LYS A 89 17.29 -13.35 2.69
N SER A 90 18.33 -12.51 2.85
CA SER A 90 18.20 -11.25 3.60
C SER A 90 17.24 -10.28 2.93
N GLY A 91 17.19 -10.21 1.60
CA GLY A 91 16.25 -9.32 0.92
C GLY A 91 14.79 -9.80 1.02
N PHE A 92 14.53 -11.11 1.04
CA PHE A 92 13.19 -11.63 1.30
C PHE A 92 12.69 -11.35 2.72
N VAL A 93 13.57 -11.40 3.74
CA VAL A 93 13.21 -11.00 5.11
C VAL A 93 12.83 -9.52 5.15
N VAL A 94 13.59 -8.66 4.48
CA VAL A 94 13.29 -7.22 4.47
C VAL A 94 12.01 -6.92 3.67
N ALA A 95 11.79 -7.59 2.53
CA ALA A 95 10.55 -7.47 1.77
C ALA A 95 9.32 -7.93 2.57
N LEU A 96 9.45 -9.01 3.36
CA LEU A 96 8.43 -9.48 4.29
C LEU A 96 8.12 -8.41 5.35
N LEU A 97 9.13 -7.87 6.03
CA LEU A 97 8.96 -6.82 7.04
C LEU A 97 8.32 -5.57 6.45
N GLY A 98 8.77 -5.12 5.27
CA GLY A 98 8.16 -3.98 4.59
C GLY A 98 6.69 -4.22 4.25
N SER A 99 6.34 -5.42 3.78
CA SER A 99 4.95 -5.76 3.45
C SER A 99 4.05 -5.76 4.69
N ILE A 100 4.58 -6.22 5.84
CA ILE A 100 3.89 -6.14 7.15
C ILE A 100 3.71 -4.68 7.58
N VAL A 101 4.75 -3.84 7.47
CA VAL A 101 4.66 -2.40 7.80
C VAL A 101 3.62 -1.71 6.91
N CYS A 102 3.60 -2.02 5.61
CA CYS A 102 2.61 -1.51 4.69
C CYS A 102 1.19 -1.94 5.11
N LEU A 103 0.99 -3.22 5.43
CA LEU A 103 -0.32 -3.73 5.90
C LEU A 103 -0.78 -3.01 7.18
N ILE A 104 0.11 -2.82 8.15
CA ILE A 104 -0.18 -2.06 9.37
C ILE A 104 -0.58 -0.62 9.02
N GLY A 105 0.13 0.04 8.11
CA GLY A 105 -0.22 1.38 7.63
C GLY A 105 -1.62 1.45 7.01
N PHE A 106 -2.00 0.44 6.22
CA PHE A 106 -3.35 0.31 5.66
C PHE A 106 -4.44 0.11 6.71
N ILE A 107 -4.17 -0.73 7.71
CA ILE A 107 -5.09 -0.96 8.84
C ILE A 107 -5.28 0.34 9.63
N LEU A 108 -4.19 1.04 9.94
CA LEU A 108 -4.25 2.33 10.63
C LEU A 108 -4.96 3.39 9.81
N TYR A 109 -4.77 3.42 8.48
CA TYR A 109 -5.48 4.32 7.58
C TYR A 109 -6.99 4.03 7.57
N ALA A 110 -7.39 2.77 7.45
CA ALA A 110 -8.80 2.37 7.48
C ALA A 110 -9.43 2.62 8.86
N TRP A 111 -8.69 2.37 9.93
CA TRP A 111 -9.12 2.64 11.32
C TRP A 111 -9.33 4.14 11.55
N ASN A 112 -8.35 4.98 11.18
CA ASN A 112 -8.47 6.44 11.32
C ASN A 112 -9.57 7.03 10.43
N ALA A 113 -9.88 6.39 9.30
CA ALA A 113 -11.00 6.78 8.45
C ALA A 113 -12.37 6.45 9.08
N GLN A 114 -12.44 5.44 9.96
CA GLN A 114 -13.64 5.13 10.74
C GLN A 114 -13.81 6.10 11.92
N ASP A 115 -12.72 6.40 12.61
CA ASP A 115 -12.72 7.24 13.81
C ASP A 115 -12.77 8.74 13.49
N THR A 116 -12.58 9.14 12.24
CA THR A 116 -12.72 10.55 11.88
C THR A 116 -14.19 10.95 12.04
N PRO A 117 -14.50 12.05 12.77
CA PRO A 117 -15.86 12.45 13.11
C PRO A 117 -16.60 13.01 11.89
N PHE A 118 -16.87 12.14 10.93
CA PHE A 118 -17.77 12.30 9.81
C PHE A 118 -19.19 11.95 10.24
N ASN A 119 -19.55 12.25 11.49
CA ASN A 119 -20.80 11.91 12.20
C ASN A 119 -22.10 12.43 11.56
N LEU A 120 -22.06 12.88 10.31
CA LEU A 120 -23.18 13.36 9.51
C LEU A 120 -23.24 12.71 8.10
N TYR A 121 -22.40 11.72 7.78
CA TYR A 121 -22.29 11.19 6.42
C TYR A 121 -22.50 9.67 6.37
N ASP A 122 -23.50 9.24 5.60
CA ASP A 122 -24.14 7.92 5.71
C ASP A 122 -23.32 6.73 5.19
N ALA A 123 -22.21 6.91 4.48
CA ALA A 123 -21.34 5.79 4.10
C ALA A 123 -19.99 6.29 3.58
N TYR A 124 -18.91 5.69 4.09
CA TYR A 124 -17.64 5.64 3.35
C TYR A 124 -17.53 4.27 2.67
N THR A 125 -17.02 4.26 1.45
CA THR A 125 -16.77 3.02 0.70
C THR A 125 -15.29 2.87 0.46
N LEU A 126 -14.78 1.67 0.76
CA LEU A 126 -13.44 1.27 0.33
C LEU A 126 -13.45 1.21 -1.19
N SER A 127 -12.55 1.95 -1.82
CA SER A 127 -12.47 2.02 -3.27
C SER A 127 -11.72 0.82 -3.87
N PHE A 128 -11.75 0.72 -5.20
CA PHE A 128 -10.91 -0.21 -5.95
C PHE A 128 -9.40 -0.10 -5.61
N GLY A 129 -8.88 1.12 -5.42
CA GLY A 129 -7.46 1.32 -5.05
C GLY A 129 -7.11 0.82 -3.65
N PHE A 130 -8.05 0.78 -2.70
CA PHE A 130 -7.78 0.14 -1.43
C PHE A 130 -7.56 -1.37 -1.60
N PHE A 131 -8.48 -2.04 -2.30
CA PHE A 131 -8.39 -3.49 -2.53
C PHE A 131 -7.20 -3.89 -3.39
N LEU A 132 -6.89 -3.10 -4.43
CA LEU A 132 -5.75 -3.36 -5.32
C LEU A 132 -4.42 -3.34 -4.56
N ALA A 133 -4.28 -2.42 -3.59
CA ALA A 133 -3.11 -2.38 -2.74
C ALA A 133 -3.02 -3.58 -1.80
N ILE A 134 -4.13 -4.00 -1.18
CA ILE A 134 -4.17 -5.21 -0.34
C ILE A 134 -3.76 -6.44 -1.16
N ILE A 135 -4.25 -6.57 -2.40
CA ILE A 135 -3.84 -7.65 -3.32
C ILE A 135 -2.32 -7.59 -3.58
N GLY A 136 -1.78 -6.40 -3.85
CA GLY A 136 -0.34 -6.19 -4.03
C GLY A 136 0.49 -6.62 -2.81
N ILE A 137 0.05 -6.25 -1.61
CA ILE A 137 0.68 -6.63 -0.34
C ILE A 137 0.65 -8.16 -0.15
N VAL A 138 -0.49 -8.80 -0.41
CA VAL A 138 -0.64 -10.26 -0.30
C VAL A 138 0.27 -10.99 -1.29
N ILE A 139 0.36 -10.52 -2.53
CA ILE A 139 1.28 -11.06 -3.54
C ILE A 139 2.73 -10.91 -3.07
N SER A 140 3.10 -9.75 -2.53
CA SER A 140 4.43 -9.47 -2.00
C SER A 140 4.79 -10.39 -0.82
N LEU A 141 3.86 -10.61 0.11
CA LEU A 141 4.00 -11.54 1.23
C LEU A 141 4.19 -12.97 0.75
N ALA A 142 3.37 -13.43 -0.19
CA ALA A 142 3.45 -14.77 -0.76
C ALA A 142 4.77 -15.01 -1.49
N GLY A 143 5.23 -14.03 -2.29
CA GLY A 143 6.53 -14.07 -2.96
C GLY A 143 7.69 -14.12 -1.98
N SER A 144 7.62 -13.31 -0.91
CA SER A 144 8.66 -13.26 0.14
C SER A 144 8.73 -14.59 0.90
N TYR A 145 7.57 -15.15 1.28
CA TYR A 145 7.50 -16.44 1.95
C TYR A 145 8.02 -17.59 1.08
N LYS A 146 7.65 -17.62 -0.22
CA LYS A 146 8.17 -18.59 -1.18
C LYS A 146 9.68 -18.46 -1.37
N GLY A 147 10.23 -17.25 -1.27
CA GLY A 147 11.66 -17.00 -1.37
C GLY A 147 12.49 -17.41 -0.15
N LEU A 148 11.86 -17.54 1.02
CA LEU A 148 12.51 -17.95 2.27
C LEU A 148 12.61 -19.47 2.43
N LYS A 149 11.74 -20.23 1.76
CA LYS A 149 11.76 -21.71 1.72
C LYS A 149 12.75 -22.23 0.70
#